data_AF-A0A1I8A1A0-F1
#
_entry.id   AF-A0A1I8A1A0-F1
#
_cell.length_a   1.000
_cell.length_b   1.000
_cell.length_c   1.000
_cell.angle_alpha   90.00
_cell.angle_beta   90.00
_cell.angle_gamma   90.00
#
_symmetry.space_group_name_H-M   'P 1'
#
loop_
_entity.id
_entity.type
_entity.pdbx_description
1 polymer ?
#
loop_
_entity_poly.entity_id
_entity_poly.type
_entity_poly.pdbx_seq_one_letter_code
_entity_poly.pdbx_strand_id
1 'polypeptide(L)'
;KNCVPKLLEKPVNHFQMDNFSREDAQIIVDHIVEAMKKGLLRGWTTDHNNCSRAEDKYEKMAVAVLDIHPKRPPFSFWYDCTWFSQDFSEKVRLARENWKPLMEPGVHSIEDSKYWLHYMC
;
A
#
# COMPACT_ATOMS: atom_id res chain seq x y z
N LYS A 1 3.69 -5.00 20.40
CA LYS A 1 4.16 -3.63 20.74
C LYS A 1 3.77 -2.71 19.59
N ASN A 2 2.96 -1.67 19.82
CA ASN A 2 2.47 -0.78 18.76
C ASN A 2 3.63 -0.07 18.05
N CYS A 3 3.96 -0.52 16.83
CA CYS A 3 5.00 0.05 15.97
C CYS A 3 4.59 1.38 15.31
N VAL A 4 3.32 1.76 15.49
CA VAL A 4 2.61 2.84 14.81
C VAL A 4 3.17 4.23 15.14
N PRO A 5 3.51 4.57 16.40
CA PRO A 5 4.14 5.86 16.70
C PRO A 5 5.51 6.02 16.03
N LYS A 6 6.23 4.91 15.83
CA LYS A 6 7.60 4.93 15.29
C LYS A 6 7.66 5.23 13.79
N LEU A 7 6.56 5.05 13.06
CA LEU A 7 6.47 5.36 11.62
C LEU A 7 6.61 6.86 11.34
N LEU A 8 6.22 7.70 12.29
CA LEU A 8 6.26 9.16 12.15
C LEU A 8 7.53 9.80 12.74
N GLU A 9 8.31 9.04 13.51
CA GLU A 9 9.50 9.54 14.20
C GLU A 9 10.78 9.41 13.35
N LYS A 10 10.89 8.35 12.55
CA LYS A 10 12.10 8.06 11.77
C LYS A 10 11.79 7.36 10.44
N PRO A 11 12.70 7.44 9.45
CA PRO A 11 12.56 6.70 8.21
C PRO A 11 12.52 5.18 8.45
N VAL A 12 11.57 4.53 7.78
CA VAL A 12 11.31 3.09 7.76
C VAL A 12 11.17 2.67 6.30
N ASN A 13 12.02 1.76 5.83
CA ASN A 13 11.97 1.33 4.43
C ASN A 13 10.71 0.50 4.15
N HIS A 14 10.36 -0.41 5.06
CA HIS A 14 9.25 -1.34 4.92
C HIS A 14 8.49 -1.53 6.22
N PHE A 15 7.16 -1.56 6.15
CA PHE A 15 6.29 -1.86 7.30
C PHE A 15 5.46 -3.11 7.05
N GLN A 16 5.48 -4.07 7.96
CA GLN A 16 4.58 -5.22 7.89
C GLN A 16 3.35 -4.93 8.75
N MET A 17 2.18 -4.94 8.11
CA MET A 17 0.89 -4.71 8.75
C MET A 17 0.39 -6.05 9.32
N ASP A 18 0.77 -6.33 10.58
CA ASP A 18 0.33 -7.52 11.30
C ASP A 18 -0.90 -7.23 12.18
N ASN A 19 -1.92 -8.10 12.08
CA ASN A 19 -3.06 -8.30 12.99
C ASN A 19 -3.38 -7.16 13.96
N PHE A 20 -3.74 -5.99 13.43
CA PHE A 20 -4.22 -4.89 14.25
C PHE A 20 -5.68 -5.09 14.61
N SER A 21 -6.05 -4.66 15.82
CA SER A 21 -7.45 -4.64 16.23
C SER A 21 -8.25 -3.74 15.27
N ARG A 22 -9.55 -4.02 15.10
CA ARG A 22 -10.42 -3.23 14.22
C ARG A 22 -10.49 -1.75 14.61
N GLU A 23 -10.33 -1.48 15.90
CA GLU A 23 -10.34 -0.15 16.51
C GLU A 23 -9.04 0.61 16.18
N ASP A 24 -7.90 -0.08 16.16
CA ASP A 24 -6.60 0.51 15.83
C ASP A 24 -6.40 0.68 14.32
N ALA A 25 -7.08 -0.10 13.48
CA ALA A 25 -6.86 -0.11 12.02
C ALA A 25 -6.95 1.29 11.38
N GLN A 26 -7.89 2.15 11.83
CA GLN A 26 -7.99 3.51 11.28
C GLN A 26 -6.79 4.37 11.66
N ILE A 27 -6.38 4.34 12.93
CA ILE A 27 -5.24 5.10 13.42
C ILE A 27 -3.98 4.69 12.67
N ILE A 28 -3.84 3.41 12.35
CA ILE A 28 -2.68 2.85 11.67
C ILE A 28 -2.65 3.24 10.21
N VAL A 29 -3.78 3.14 9.52
CA VAL A 29 -3.98 3.66 8.17
C VAL A 29 -3.53 5.13 8.11
N ASP A 30 -4.02 5.95 9.04
CA ASP A 30 -3.69 7.38 9.08
C ASP A 30 -2.19 7.62 9.30
N HIS A 31 -1.56 6.86 10.21
CA HIS A 31 -0.12 6.95 10.45
C HIS A 31 0.73 6.49 9.28
N ILE A 32 0.33 5.43 8.57
CA ILE A 32 1.02 4.93 7.38
C ILE A 32 0.96 6.00 6.28
N VAL A 33 -0.24 6.54 6.03
CA VAL A 33 -0.45 7.59 5.03
C VAL A 33 0.41 8.83 5.36
N GLU A 34 0.39 9.29 6.60
CA GLU A 34 1.20 10.43 7.02
C GLU A 34 2.71 10.15 6.95
N ALA A 35 3.15 8.95 7.30
CA ALA A 35 4.56 8.56 7.16
C ALA A 35 5.01 8.57 5.69
N MET A 36 4.16 8.10 4.77
CA MET A 36 4.45 8.12 3.34
C MET A 36 4.49 9.55 2.78
N LYS A 37 3.55 10.42 3.16
CA LYS A 37 3.55 11.83 2.74
C LYS A 37 4.83 12.54 3.17
N LYS A 38 5.34 12.21 4.37
CA LYS A 38 6.61 12.74 4.90
C LYS A 38 7.84 12.08 4.29
N GLY A 39 7.69 11.09 3.40
CA GLY A 39 8.78 10.30 2.83
C GLY A 39 9.49 9.41 3.87
N LEU A 40 8.88 9.22 5.04
CA LEU A 40 9.40 8.38 6.12
C LEU A 40 9.09 6.91 5.89
N LEU A 41 8.08 6.56 5.08
CA LEU A 41 7.75 5.18 4.74
C LEU A 41 7.81 4.97 3.23
N ARG A 42 8.50 3.93 2.76
CA ARG A 42 8.67 3.63 1.32
C ARG A 42 7.84 2.46 0.81
N GLY A 43 7.33 1.60 1.69
CA GLY A 43 6.52 0.44 1.31
C GLY A 43 5.95 -0.30 2.51
N TRP A 44 4.94 -1.13 2.27
CA TRP A 44 4.36 -2.00 3.30
C TRP A 44 3.78 -3.28 2.69
N THR A 45 3.53 -4.27 3.53
CA THR A 45 2.84 -5.53 3.22
C THR A 45 1.73 -5.79 4.23
N THR A 46 0.69 -6.54 3.85
CA THR A 46 -0.43 -6.91 4.72
C THR A 46 -0.67 -8.41 4.62
N ASP A 47 -0.88 -9.09 5.76
CA ASP A 47 -1.25 -10.50 5.75
C ASP A 47 -2.76 -10.66 5.44
N HIS A 48 -3.06 -11.57 4.51
CA HIS A 48 -4.39 -11.86 3.96
C HIS A 48 -5.39 -12.30 5.04
N ASN A 49 -4.93 -13.01 6.07
CA ASN A 49 -5.81 -13.85 6.89
C ASN A 49 -6.75 -13.11 7.84
N ASN A 50 -6.63 -11.79 8.03
CA ASN A 50 -7.42 -11.06 9.03
C ASN A 50 -8.09 -9.77 8.51
N CYS A 51 -8.10 -9.53 7.20
CA CYS A 51 -8.57 -8.26 6.61
C CYS A 51 -10.06 -8.23 6.21
N SER A 52 -10.90 -9.07 6.80
CA SER A 52 -12.22 -9.41 6.23
C SER A 52 -13.34 -8.35 6.36
N ARG A 53 -13.08 -7.05 6.62
CA ARG A 53 -14.18 -6.05 6.75
C ARG A 53 -13.84 -4.56 6.76
N ALA A 54 -12.72 -4.14 6.18
CA ALA A 54 -12.29 -2.72 6.17
C ALA A 54 -12.01 -2.17 4.76
N GLU A 55 -12.84 -2.56 3.78
CA GLU A 55 -12.73 -2.18 2.36
C GLU A 55 -12.54 -0.66 2.15
N ASP A 56 -13.30 0.16 2.87
CA ASP A 56 -13.25 1.62 2.79
C ASP A 56 -11.92 2.23 3.28
N LYS A 57 -11.25 1.56 4.21
CA LYS A 57 -9.96 2.01 4.75
C LYS A 57 -8.81 1.66 3.83
N TYR A 58 -8.87 0.49 3.19
CA TYR A 58 -7.85 0.05 2.23
C TYR A 58 -7.89 0.86 0.94
N GLU A 59 -9.07 1.18 0.44
CA GLU A 59 -9.20 2.10 -0.70
C GLU A 59 -8.55 3.46 -0.38
N LYS A 60 -8.81 4.04 0.80
CA LYS A 60 -8.15 5.29 1.23
C LYS A 60 -6.63 5.20 1.29
N MET A 61 -6.09 4.09 1.80
CA MET A 61 -4.63 3.87 1.81
C MET A 61 -4.08 3.83 0.39
N ALA A 62 -4.70 3.02 -0.47
CA ALA A 62 -4.26 2.87 -1.85
C ALA A 62 -4.34 4.20 -2.61
N VAL A 63 -5.40 4.99 -2.42
CA VAL A 63 -5.52 6.36 -2.95
C VAL A 63 -4.34 7.21 -2.53
N ALA A 64 -4.07 7.29 -1.22
CA ALA A 64 -2.98 8.11 -0.69
C ALA A 64 -1.63 7.71 -1.30
N VAL A 65 -1.42 6.42 -1.53
CA VAL A 65 -0.18 5.93 -2.14
C VAL A 65 -0.09 6.30 -3.59
N LEU A 66 -1.16 6.15 -4.37
CA LEU A 66 -1.19 6.61 -5.76
C LEU A 66 -0.92 8.13 -5.85
N ASP A 67 -1.45 8.92 -4.92
CA ASP A 67 -1.25 10.37 -4.86
C ASP A 67 0.20 10.76 -4.52
N ILE A 68 0.88 9.99 -3.66
CA ILE A 68 2.28 10.23 -3.27
C ILE A 68 3.25 9.69 -4.34
N HIS A 69 2.84 8.65 -5.07
CA HIS A 69 3.63 7.94 -6.06
C HIS A 69 3.12 8.12 -7.52
N PRO A 70 2.79 9.34 -7.98
CA PRO A 70 2.15 9.53 -9.29
C PRO A 70 3.11 9.25 -10.45
N LYS A 71 4.42 9.36 -10.21
CA LYS A 71 5.47 9.20 -11.24
C LYS A 71 6.29 7.93 -11.09
N ARG A 72 6.39 7.37 -9.89
CA ARG A 72 7.22 6.19 -9.60
C ARG A 72 6.52 5.33 -8.58
N PRO A 73 6.56 4.01 -8.72
CA PRO A 73 5.97 3.11 -7.75
C PRO A 73 6.64 3.23 -6.37
N PRO A 74 5.92 2.91 -5.29
CA PRO A 74 6.54 2.67 -3.98
C PRO A 74 7.43 1.42 -4.02
N PHE A 75 8.26 1.24 -2.99
CA PHE A 75 9.20 0.12 -2.89
C PHE A 75 8.47 -1.24 -2.74
N SER A 76 7.31 -1.22 -2.06
CA SER A 76 6.42 -2.37 -1.93
C SER A 76 4.98 -1.87 -1.89
N PHE A 77 4.13 -2.47 -2.71
CA PHE A 77 2.69 -2.22 -2.73
C PHE A 77 1.93 -3.51 -2.96
N TRP A 78 1.19 -3.94 -1.95
CA TRP A 78 0.43 -5.18 -1.99
C TRP A 78 -1.00 -4.94 -1.54
N TYR A 79 -1.97 -5.31 -2.38
CA TYR A 79 -3.38 -5.20 -2.04
C TYR A 79 -4.24 -6.24 -2.80
N ASP A 80 -5.43 -6.51 -2.24
CA ASP A 80 -6.49 -7.27 -2.90
C ASP A 80 -7.34 -6.33 -3.77
N CYS A 81 -7.36 -6.55 -5.08
CA CYS A 81 -8.16 -5.77 -6.04
C CYS A 81 -9.66 -5.89 -5.76
N THR A 82 -10.13 -6.93 -5.07
CA THR A 82 -11.55 -7.09 -4.73
C THR A 82 -12.04 -6.12 -3.65
N TRP A 83 -11.12 -5.48 -2.93
CA TRP A 83 -11.47 -4.51 -1.89
C TRP A 83 -11.78 -3.12 -2.45
N PHE A 84 -11.62 -2.95 -3.77
CA PHE A 84 -11.73 -1.67 -4.43
C PHE A 84 -13.04 -1.52 -5.16
N SER A 85 -13.60 -0.32 -5.12
CA SER A 85 -14.65 0.06 -6.05
C SER A 85 -14.18 -0.12 -7.50
N GLN A 86 -15.11 -0.32 -8.44
CA GLN A 86 -14.78 -0.50 -9.85
C GLN A 86 -14.01 0.70 -10.42
N ASP A 87 -14.41 1.91 -10.04
CA ASP A 87 -13.74 3.16 -10.44
C ASP A 87 -12.31 3.25 -9.87
N PHE A 88 -12.13 2.81 -8.62
CA PHE A 88 -10.81 2.82 -8.01
C PHE A 88 -9.88 1.74 -8.60
N SER A 89 -10.42 0.57 -8.93
CA SER A 89 -9.68 -0.48 -9.65
C SER A 89 -9.08 0.05 -10.96
N GLU A 90 -9.83 0.87 -11.69
CA GLU A 90 -9.35 1.50 -12.93
C GLU A 90 -8.22 2.50 -12.68
N LYS A 91 -8.32 3.31 -11.60
CA LYS A 91 -7.22 4.22 -11.22
C LYS A 91 -5.93 3.48 -10.92
N VAL A 92 -6.01 2.36 -10.18
CA VAL A 92 -4.81 1.59 -9.85
C VAL A 92 -4.24 0.92 -11.09
N ARG A 93 -5.10 0.43 -11.99
CA ARG A 93 -4.68 -0.08 -13.31
C ARG A 93 -3.91 0.96 -14.11
N LEU A 94 -4.40 2.20 -14.17
CA LEU A 94 -3.72 3.28 -14.90
C LEU A 94 -2.37 3.65 -14.27
N ALA A 95 -2.30 3.76 -12.94
CA ALA A 95 -1.03 4.01 -12.25
C ALA A 95 0.00 2.91 -12.55
N ARG A 96 -0.45 1.64 -12.56
CA ARG A 96 0.39 0.50 -12.96
C ARG A 96 0.95 0.65 -14.37
N GLU A 97 0.12 0.96 -15.35
CA GLU A 97 0.59 1.15 -16.73
C GLU A 97 1.63 2.26 -16.83
N ASN A 98 1.51 3.31 -16.02
CA ASN A 98 2.51 4.38 -15.94
C ASN A 98 3.81 3.94 -15.26
N TRP A 99 3.76 2.95 -14.36
CA TRP A 99 4.93 2.42 -13.66
C TRP A 99 5.68 1.35 -14.45
N LYS A 100 5.01 0.60 -15.33
CA LYS A 100 5.64 -0.47 -16.13
C LYS A 100 6.91 -0.04 -16.88
N PRO A 101 6.97 1.13 -17.56
CA PRO A 101 8.18 1.56 -18.25
C PRO A 101 9.38 1.83 -17.33
N LEU A 102 9.15 1.97 -16.03
CA LEU A 102 10.18 2.25 -15.02
C LEU A 102 10.69 0.98 -14.35
N MET A 103 10.16 -0.19 -14.71
CA MET A 103 10.56 -1.47 -14.15
C MET A 103 11.87 -1.95 -14.78
N GLU A 104 12.90 -2.07 -13.95
CA GLU A 104 14.12 -2.81 -14.24
C GLU A 104 13.90 -4.33 -14.05
N PRO A 105 14.14 -5.16 -15.09
CA PRO A 105 14.01 -6.61 -14.99
C PRO A 105 14.91 -7.21 -13.91
N GLY A 106 14.37 -8.11 -13.08
CA GLY A 106 15.11 -8.78 -12.01
C GLY A 106 15.28 -7.97 -10.72
N VAL A 107 14.96 -6.67 -10.76
CA VAL A 107 14.84 -5.81 -9.57
C VAL A 107 13.36 -5.71 -9.20
N HIS A 108 12.52 -5.41 -10.18
CA HIS A 108 11.10 -5.21 -9.94
C HIS A 108 10.27 -6.44 -10.30
N SER A 109 9.32 -6.81 -9.44
CA SER A 109 8.29 -7.80 -9.75
C SER A 109 6.90 -7.18 -9.67
N ILE A 110 6.07 -7.48 -10.67
CA ILE A 110 4.62 -7.31 -10.58
C ILE A 110 4.01 -8.70 -10.67
N GLU A 111 3.39 -9.15 -9.59
CA GLU A 111 2.50 -10.31 -9.61
C GLU A 111 1.07 -9.79 -9.78
N ASP A 112 0.49 -10.13 -10.91
CA ASP A 112 -0.88 -9.76 -11.29
C ASP A 112 -1.70 -11.04 -11.33
N SER A 113 -2.50 -11.23 -10.29
CA SER A 113 -3.53 -12.26 -10.31
C SER A 113 -4.89 -11.57 -10.45
N LYS A 114 -5.93 -12.35 -10.77
CA LYS A 114 -7.31 -11.86 -10.86
C LYS A 114 -7.76 -11.04 -9.64
N TYR A 115 -7.14 -11.24 -8.48
CA TYR A 115 -7.54 -10.66 -7.21
C TYR A 115 -6.43 -9.86 -6.53
N TRP A 116 -5.19 -9.89 -7.02
CA TRP A 116 -4.06 -9.35 -6.27
C TRP A 116 -3.15 -8.54 -7.17
N LEU A 117 -2.75 -7.37 -6.68
CA LEU A 117 -1.58 -6.67 -7.19
C LEU A 117 -0.49 -6.71 -6.13
N HIS A 118 0.68 -7.17 -6.54
CA HIS A 118 1.89 -7.08 -5.74
C HIS A 118 2.99 -6.43 -6.57
N TYR A 119 3.48 -5.28 -6.11
CA TYR A 119 4.66 -4.62 -6.64
C TYR A 119 5.79 -4.70 -5.61
N MET A 120 6.96 -5.16 -6.01
CA MET A 120 8.20 -5.05 -5.23
C MET A 120 9.33 -4.49 -6.08
N CYS A 121 10.15 -3.61 -5.49
CA CYS A 121 11.46 -3.15 -5.94
C CYS A 121 12.61 -3.98 -5.35
#